data_AF-A0A2T2RHV4-F1
#
_entry.id   AF-A0A2T2RHV4-F1
#
_cell.length_a   1.000
_cell.length_b   1.000
_cell.length_c   1.000
_cell.angle_alpha   90.00
_cell.angle_beta   90.00
_cell.angle_gamma   90.00
#
_symmetry.space_group_name_H-M   'P 1'
#
loop_
_entity.id
_entity.type
_entity.pdbx_description
1 polymer ?
#
loop_
_entity_poly.entity_id
_entity_poly.type
_entity_poly.pdbx_seq_one_letter_code
_entity_poly.pdbx_strand_id
1 'polypeptide(L)'
;MVEFDRWIVRARALAQTHPFSPRSYRYVNGVVARERETQPAPEMGLWAGQALMVGYCLRRVEEQDGTDGAQPAAGAAASLPPSLDGAATQVARLLRTEGAEPFLMSPEEHLVEVLDHLIEGEVERRLGDWGEGEKLEAGMAAELEEYLAWWTIKGYALRVVDQLLPGDVAEDPEPEGDGAP
;
A
#
# COMPACT_ATOMS: atom_id res chain seq x y z
N MET A 1 -21.74 11.87 -5.48
CA MET A 1 -20.48 11.12 -5.43
C MET A 1 -19.54 11.99 -4.63
N VAL A 2 -19.27 11.58 -3.40
CA VAL A 2 -18.36 12.31 -2.51
C VAL A 2 -16.98 12.25 -3.16
N GLU A 3 -16.13 13.26 -2.95
CA GLU A 3 -14.80 13.35 -3.57
C GLU A 3 -13.97 12.07 -3.36
N PHE A 4 -14.15 11.42 -2.22
CA PHE A 4 -13.58 10.12 -1.84
C PHE A 4 -13.90 8.99 -2.83
N ASP A 5 -15.17 8.81 -3.18
CA ASP A 5 -15.62 7.76 -4.11
C ASP A 5 -14.90 7.88 -5.45
N ARG A 6 -14.69 9.12 -5.91
CA ARG A 6 -14.01 9.40 -7.17
C ARG A 6 -12.55 8.96 -7.11
N TRP A 7 -11.85 9.22 -6.01
CA TRP A 7 -10.45 8.82 -5.83
C TRP A 7 -10.30 7.30 -5.81
N ILE A 8 -11.16 6.61 -5.06
CA ILE A 8 -11.16 5.15 -4.95
C ILE A 8 -11.42 4.50 -6.31
N VAL A 9 -12.45 4.95 -7.03
CA VAL A 9 -12.77 4.42 -8.37
C VAL A 9 -11.60 4.63 -9.33
N ARG A 10 -10.97 5.81 -9.32
CA ARG A 10 -9.81 6.09 -10.17
C ARG A 10 -8.58 5.29 -9.78
N ALA A 11 -8.32 5.10 -8.49
CA ALA A 11 -7.19 4.32 -8.01
C ALA A 11 -7.32 2.86 -8.48
N ARG A 12 -8.51 2.27 -8.34
CA ARG A 12 -8.82 0.92 -8.82
C ARG A 12 -8.72 0.82 -10.35
N ALA A 13 -9.24 1.81 -11.08
CA ALA A 13 -9.13 1.85 -12.54
C ALA A 13 -7.67 1.96 -13.00
N LEU A 14 -6.87 2.77 -12.32
CA LEU A 14 -5.45 2.94 -12.61
C LEU A 14 -4.66 1.64 -12.32
N ALA A 15 -5.00 0.92 -11.25
CA ALA A 15 -4.39 -0.36 -10.90
C ALA A 15 -4.53 -1.41 -12.02
N GLN A 16 -5.61 -1.37 -12.82
CA GLN A 16 -5.79 -2.27 -13.97
C GLN A 16 -4.78 -2.07 -15.10
N THR A 17 -3.99 -0.99 -15.08
CA THR A 17 -3.04 -0.63 -16.14
C THR A 17 -1.57 -0.78 -15.71
N HIS A 18 -1.31 -1.40 -14.55
CA HIS A 18 0.02 -1.69 -13.99
C HIS A 18 0.97 -0.46 -13.93
N PRO A 19 0.67 0.52 -13.07
CA PRO A 19 1.29 1.84 -13.11
C PRO A 19 2.57 1.97 -12.26
N PHE A 20 3.20 0.87 -11.85
CA PHE A 20 4.39 0.93 -11.00
C PHE A 20 5.60 1.52 -11.74
N SER A 21 6.46 2.23 -11.01
CA SER A 21 7.83 2.45 -11.48
C SER A 21 8.59 1.12 -11.57
N PRO A 22 9.67 1.02 -12.36
CA PRO A 22 10.47 -0.22 -12.43
C PRO A 22 10.99 -0.70 -11.07
N ARG A 23 11.35 0.24 -10.17
CA ARG A 23 11.79 -0.07 -8.81
C ARG A 23 10.65 -0.62 -7.96
N SER A 24 9.52 0.07 -7.92
CA SER A 24 8.34 -0.40 -7.18
C SER A 24 7.83 -1.75 -7.69
N TYR A 25 7.87 -1.96 -9.01
CA TYR A 25 7.47 -3.23 -9.63
C TYR A 25 8.31 -4.41 -9.11
N ARG A 26 9.65 -4.27 -9.06
CA ARG A 26 10.54 -5.32 -8.55
C ARG A 26 10.29 -5.62 -7.08
N TYR A 27 10.16 -4.56 -6.27
CA TYR A 27 9.81 -4.69 -4.86
C TYR A 27 8.50 -5.45 -4.64
N VAL A 28 7.43 -5.05 -5.35
CA VAL A 28 6.11 -5.69 -5.23
C VAL A 28 6.17 -7.16 -5.61
N ASN A 29 6.88 -7.52 -6.69
CA ASN A 29 7.02 -8.92 -7.07
C ASN A 29 7.75 -9.76 -6.01
N GLY A 30 8.82 -9.23 -5.42
CA GLY A 30 9.56 -9.92 -4.36
C GLY A 30 8.70 -10.13 -3.10
N VAL A 31 7.96 -9.09 -2.70
CA VAL A 31 7.05 -9.17 -1.56
C VAL A 31 5.90 -10.16 -1.82
N VAL A 32 5.25 -10.09 -2.98
CA VAL A 32 4.16 -11.01 -3.32
C VAL A 32 4.65 -12.46 -3.38
N ALA A 33 5.84 -12.70 -3.94
CA ALA A 33 6.43 -14.04 -3.95
C ALA A 33 6.61 -14.56 -2.52
N ARG A 34 7.20 -13.76 -1.63
CA ARG A 34 7.36 -14.11 -0.21
C ARG A 34 6.03 -14.39 0.47
N GLU A 35 5.03 -13.52 0.31
CA GLU A 35 3.72 -13.72 0.94
C GLU A 35 3.03 -15.00 0.46
N ARG A 36 3.21 -15.39 -0.81
CA ARG A 36 2.67 -16.66 -1.32
C ARG A 36 3.32 -17.89 -0.69
N GLU A 37 4.54 -17.76 -0.17
CA GLU A 37 5.28 -18.84 0.48
C GLU A 37 5.03 -18.87 2.00
N THR A 38 4.80 -17.71 2.63
CA THR A 38 4.72 -17.59 4.09
C THR A 38 3.29 -17.56 4.65
N GLN A 39 2.29 -17.21 3.84
CA GLN A 39 0.92 -17.11 4.30
C GLN A 39 0.20 -18.48 4.34
N PRO A 40 -0.80 -18.65 5.22
CA PRO A 40 -1.56 -19.91 5.31
C PRO A 40 -2.25 -20.33 4.01
N ALA A 41 -2.62 -19.35 3.17
CA ALA A 41 -3.25 -19.56 1.87
C ALA A 41 -2.50 -18.75 0.80
N PRO A 42 -2.08 -19.35 -0.34
CA PRO A 42 -1.37 -18.64 -1.40
C PRO A 42 -2.14 -17.44 -1.98
N GLU A 43 -3.47 -17.46 -1.92
CA GLU A 43 -4.35 -16.37 -2.34
C GLU A 43 -4.10 -15.08 -1.55
N MET A 44 -3.66 -15.18 -0.29
CA MET A 44 -3.33 -14.02 0.55
C MET A 44 -2.23 -13.18 -0.09
N GLY A 45 -1.21 -13.81 -0.68
CA GLY A 45 -0.16 -13.08 -1.39
C GLY A 45 -0.66 -12.34 -2.64
N LEU A 46 -1.66 -12.89 -3.34
CA LEU A 46 -2.31 -12.19 -4.46
C LEU A 46 -3.13 -11.01 -3.95
N TRP A 47 -3.83 -11.16 -2.83
CA TRP A 47 -4.63 -10.08 -2.24
C TRP A 47 -3.75 -8.96 -1.69
N ALA A 48 -2.65 -9.30 -1.02
CA ALA A 48 -1.62 -8.34 -0.61
C ALA A 48 -1.08 -7.54 -1.79
N GLY A 49 -0.72 -8.23 -2.89
CA GLY A 49 -0.24 -7.57 -4.11
C GLY A 49 -1.26 -6.61 -4.71
N GLN A 50 -2.55 -6.98 -4.73
CA GLN A 50 -3.61 -6.12 -5.24
C GLN A 50 -3.89 -4.94 -4.30
N ALA A 51 -4.02 -5.16 -2.99
CA ALA A 51 -4.21 -4.11 -2.00
C ALA A 51 -3.07 -3.07 -2.06
N LEU A 52 -1.82 -3.55 -2.10
CA LEU A 52 -0.64 -2.71 -2.30
C LEU A 52 -0.73 -1.90 -3.59
N MET A 53 -1.07 -2.54 -4.71
CA MET A 53 -1.20 -1.84 -5.99
C MET A 53 -2.27 -0.75 -5.94
N VAL A 54 -3.43 -1.00 -5.36
CA VAL A 54 -4.50 0.00 -5.29
C VAL A 54 -4.10 1.16 -4.38
N GLY A 55 -3.47 0.91 -3.23
CA GLY A 55 -2.90 1.96 -2.38
C GLY A 55 -1.85 2.81 -3.08
N TYR A 56 -0.94 2.18 -3.85
CA TYR A 56 0.03 2.88 -4.68
C TYR A 56 -0.65 3.78 -5.71
N CYS A 57 -1.73 3.30 -6.32
CA CYS A 57 -2.51 4.05 -7.29
C CYS A 57 -3.29 5.20 -6.65
N LEU A 58 -3.72 5.07 -5.39
CA LEU A 58 -4.39 6.13 -4.66
C LEU A 58 -3.48 7.36 -4.54
N ARG A 59 -2.22 7.18 -4.13
CA ARG A 59 -1.24 8.27 -4.12
C ARG A 59 -1.03 8.88 -5.51
N ARG A 60 -1.00 8.05 -6.56
CA ARG A 60 -0.91 8.56 -7.95
C ARG A 60 -2.13 9.37 -8.39
N VAL A 61 -3.33 9.04 -7.90
CA VAL A 61 -4.54 9.82 -8.17
C VAL A 61 -4.50 11.14 -7.42
N GLU A 62 -4.09 11.13 -6.15
CA GLU A 62 -3.85 12.34 -5.36
C GLU A 62 -2.86 13.27 -6.08
N GLU A 63 -1.75 12.73 -6.60
CA GLU A 63 -0.76 13.49 -7.39
C GLU A 63 -1.35 14.12 -8.66
N GLN A 64 -2.34 13.49 -9.28
CA GLN A 64 -3.00 13.99 -10.49
C GLN A 64 -4.09 15.01 -10.20
N ASP A 65 -4.75 14.91 -9.04
CA ASP A 65 -5.88 15.74 -8.65
C ASP A 65 -5.45 16.96 -7.84
N GLY A 66 -4.29 16.91 -7.17
CA GLY A 66 -3.66 18.07 -6.57
C GLY A 66 -3.30 19.12 -7.63
N THR A 67 -4.02 20.23 -7.66
CA THR A 67 -3.66 21.43 -8.43
C THR A 67 -2.26 21.92 -8.04
N ASP A 68 -1.37 22.05 -9.03
CA ASP A 68 -0.06 22.72 -9.02
C ASP A 68 0.60 22.94 -7.64
N GLY A 69 1.48 22.01 -7.25
CA GLY A 69 2.59 22.32 -6.34
C GLY A 69 2.46 21.86 -4.88
N ALA A 70 1.38 21.16 -4.51
CA ALA A 70 1.42 20.39 -3.26
C ALA A 70 2.54 19.35 -3.38
N GLN A 71 3.50 19.40 -2.47
CA GLN A 71 4.64 18.48 -2.43
C GLN A 71 4.84 18.08 -0.97
N PRO A 72 5.40 16.88 -0.73
CA PRO A 72 5.91 16.55 0.59
C PRO A 72 6.80 17.68 1.14
N ALA A 73 6.83 17.83 2.46
CA ALA A 73 7.64 18.84 3.11
C ALA A 73 9.12 18.73 2.70
N ALA A 74 9.77 19.87 2.48
CA ALA A 74 11.18 19.90 2.17
C ALA A 74 11.98 19.20 3.27
N GLY A 75 12.79 18.21 2.89
CA GLY A 75 13.60 17.42 3.84
C GLY A 75 12.92 16.17 4.42
N ALA A 76 11.67 15.86 4.04
CA ALA A 76 10.99 14.62 4.47
C ALA A 76 11.81 13.34 4.18
N ALA A 77 12.57 13.34 3.08
CA ALA A 77 13.45 12.23 2.72
C ALA A 77 14.60 11.99 3.73
N ALA A 78 15.06 13.02 4.45
CA ALA A 78 16.24 12.92 5.32
C ALA A 78 15.99 12.07 6.58
N SER A 79 14.73 11.93 6.99
CA SER A 79 14.32 11.08 8.12
C SER A 79 13.96 9.65 7.72
N LEU A 80 13.99 9.32 6.42
CA LEU A 80 13.65 7.99 5.93
C LEU A 80 14.86 7.06 5.98
N PRO A 81 14.66 5.76 6.22
CA PRO A 81 15.69 4.75 6.05
C PRO A 81 16.12 4.72 4.57
N PRO A 82 17.36 4.29 4.30
CA PRO A 82 17.86 4.30 2.93
C PRO A 82 17.12 3.30 2.05
N SER A 83 16.64 2.16 2.57
CA SER A 83 15.97 1.14 1.75
C SER A 83 14.50 1.44 1.47
N LEU A 84 14.02 0.94 0.33
CA LEU A 84 12.64 1.16 -0.12
C LEU A 84 11.63 0.52 0.83
N ASP A 85 11.88 -0.72 1.28
CA ASP A 85 10.99 -1.40 2.22
C ASP A 85 10.95 -0.71 3.57
N GLY A 86 12.13 -0.33 4.08
CA GLY A 86 12.27 0.35 5.36
C GLY A 86 11.55 1.69 5.35
N ALA A 87 11.73 2.48 4.29
CA ALA A 87 11.06 3.77 4.13
C ALA A 87 9.54 3.65 3.97
N ALA A 88 9.07 2.74 3.10
CA ALA A 88 7.63 2.52 2.92
C ALA A 88 6.99 2.04 4.22
N THR A 89 7.67 1.14 4.96
CA THR A 89 7.23 0.65 6.28
C THR A 89 7.16 1.79 7.31
N GLN A 90 8.15 2.70 7.33
CA GLN A 90 8.14 3.83 8.25
C GLN A 90 7.00 4.80 7.95
N VAL A 91 6.79 5.19 6.68
CA VAL A 91 5.69 6.07 6.30
C VAL A 91 4.32 5.40 6.57
N ALA A 92 4.19 4.11 6.28
CA ALA A 92 2.96 3.36 6.57
C ALA A 92 2.63 3.30 8.07
N ARG A 93 3.65 3.20 8.93
CA ARG A 93 3.46 3.25 10.39
C ARG A 93 2.99 4.63 10.84
N LEU A 94 3.61 5.70 10.34
CA LEU A 94 3.22 7.07 10.68
C LEU A 94 1.76 7.34 10.29
N LEU A 95 1.32 6.87 9.12
CA LEU A 95 -0.07 6.96 8.67
C LEU A 95 -1.08 6.28 9.60
N ARG A 96 -0.65 5.28 10.39
CA ARG A 96 -1.53 4.54 11.32
C ARG A 96 -1.54 5.11 12.74
N THR A 97 -0.58 5.95 13.11
CA THR A 97 -0.39 6.40 14.51
C THR A 97 -0.37 7.91 14.69
N GLU A 98 -0.36 8.70 13.61
CA GLU A 98 -0.10 10.16 13.53
C GLU A 98 1.36 10.53 13.15
N GLY A 99 1.51 11.70 12.50
CA GLY A 99 2.80 12.29 12.14
C GLY A 99 3.21 12.05 10.69
N ALA A 100 2.26 11.67 9.83
CA ALA A 100 2.53 11.46 8.42
C ALA A 100 2.53 12.77 7.62
N GLU A 101 1.99 13.87 8.16
CA GLU A 101 1.88 15.19 7.50
C GLU A 101 3.06 15.60 6.60
N PRO A 102 4.36 15.42 6.99
CA PRO A 102 5.47 15.81 6.13
C PRO A 102 5.53 15.06 4.78
N PHE A 103 4.84 13.93 4.67
CA PHE A 103 4.83 13.04 3.52
C PHE A 103 3.57 13.18 2.64
N LEU A 104 2.53 13.85 3.15
CA LEU A 104 1.21 13.92 2.53
C LEU A 104 1.09 15.10 1.57
N MET A 105 0.17 14.99 0.60
CA MET A 105 -0.19 16.11 -0.28
C MET A 105 -1.57 16.69 0.08
N SER A 106 -2.43 15.86 0.68
CA SER A 106 -3.73 16.22 1.24
C SER A 106 -3.68 16.26 2.77
N PRO A 107 -4.65 16.93 3.43
CA PRO A 107 -4.82 16.84 4.87
C PRO A 107 -4.88 15.37 5.35
N GLU A 108 -4.21 15.05 6.45
CA GLU A 108 -4.08 13.68 6.96
C GLU A 108 -5.45 13.04 7.22
N GLU A 109 -6.37 13.78 7.82
CA GLU A 109 -7.75 13.34 8.07
C GLU A 109 -8.48 12.92 6.78
N HIS A 110 -8.33 13.70 5.71
CA HIS A 110 -8.96 13.40 4.43
C HIS A 110 -8.39 12.12 3.82
N LEU A 111 -7.07 11.95 3.87
CA LEU A 111 -6.42 10.76 3.33
C LEU A 111 -6.79 9.50 4.12
N VAL A 112 -6.82 9.57 5.45
CA VAL A 112 -7.22 8.46 6.32
C VAL A 112 -8.64 8.02 5.98
N GLU A 113 -9.57 8.97 5.82
CA GLU A 113 -10.94 8.65 5.42
C GLU A 113 -11.00 7.95 4.05
N VAL A 114 -10.21 8.37 3.06
CA VAL A 114 -10.15 7.69 1.75
C VAL A 114 -9.60 6.27 1.88
N LEU A 115 -8.55 6.09 2.69
CA LEU A 115 -7.91 4.80 2.92
C LEU A 115 -8.87 3.83 3.60
N ASP A 116 -9.61 4.28 4.61
CA ASP A 116 -10.59 3.45 5.34
C ASP A 116 -11.68 2.93 4.38
N HIS A 117 -12.29 3.80 3.58
CA HIS A 117 -13.28 3.40 2.58
C HIS A 117 -12.69 2.48 1.50
N LEU A 118 -11.43 2.71 1.12
CA LEU A 118 -10.75 1.86 0.16
C LEU A 118 -10.55 0.46 0.72
N ILE A 119 -10.06 0.36 1.96
CA ILE A 119 -9.78 -0.89 2.70
C ILE A 119 -11.08 -1.67 2.90
N GLU A 120 -12.13 -1.02 3.40
CA GLU A 120 -13.45 -1.63 3.57
C GLU A 120 -13.92 -2.28 2.26
N GLY A 121 -13.84 -1.55 1.15
CA GLY A 121 -14.23 -2.10 -0.14
C GLY A 121 -13.27 -3.14 -0.74
N GLU A 122 -12.02 -3.26 -0.28
CA GLU A 122 -11.16 -4.41 -0.60
C GLU A 122 -11.57 -5.63 0.24
N VAL A 123 -11.81 -5.45 1.55
CA VAL A 123 -12.25 -6.50 2.47
C VAL A 123 -13.58 -7.09 2.02
N GLU A 124 -14.60 -6.26 1.76
CA GLU A 124 -15.92 -6.70 1.32
C GLU A 124 -15.86 -7.58 0.06
N ARG A 125 -15.02 -7.22 -0.91
CA ARG A 125 -14.85 -8.02 -2.13
C ARG A 125 -14.24 -9.39 -1.86
N ARG A 126 -13.28 -9.49 -0.94
CA ARG A 126 -12.65 -10.78 -0.58
C ARG A 126 -13.54 -11.65 0.28
N LEU A 127 -14.27 -11.04 1.20
CA LEU A 127 -15.30 -11.73 1.96
C LEU A 127 -16.42 -12.23 1.03
N GLY A 128 -16.75 -11.49 -0.03
CA GLY A 128 -17.69 -11.95 -1.06
C GLY A 128 -17.16 -13.10 -1.92
N ASP A 129 -15.83 -13.15 -2.16
CA ASP A 129 -15.16 -14.24 -2.89
C ASP A 129 -15.09 -15.54 -2.07
N TRP A 130 -15.03 -15.44 -0.73
CA TRP A 130 -15.16 -16.58 0.18
C TRP A 130 -16.63 -16.97 0.31
N GLY A 131 -17.00 -18.05 -0.40
CA GLY A 131 -18.38 -18.37 -0.79
C GLY A 131 -19.43 -18.28 0.32
N GLU A 132 -20.67 -18.02 -0.12
CA GLU A 132 -21.90 -17.73 0.66
C GLU A 132 -22.26 -18.71 1.81
N GLY A 133 -21.47 -19.76 2.06
CA GLY A 133 -21.75 -20.83 3.03
C GLY A 133 -20.86 -20.86 4.29
N GLU A 134 -19.65 -20.28 4.27
CA GLU A 134 -18.76 -20.29 5.44
C GLU A 134 -18.73 -18.90 6.07
N LYS A 135 -19.54 -18.71 7.12
CA LYS A 135 -19.40 -17.52 7.97
C LYS A 135 -18.00 -17.54 8.57
N LEU A 136 -17.16 -16.60 8.16
CA LEU A 136 -15.91 -16.34 8.84
C LEU A 136 -16.18 -16.04 10.31
N GLU A 137 -15.40 -16.68 11.17
CA GLU A 137 -15.37 -16.28 12.57
C GLU A 137 -14.96 -14.81 12.64
N ALA A 138 -15.58 -14.06 13.56
CA ALA A 138 -15.35 -12.61 13.67
C ALA A 138 -13.86 -12.24 13.83
N GLY A 139 -13.05 -13.13 14.41
CA GLY A 139 -11.59 -12.95 14.51
C GLY A 139 -10.87 -12.99 13.16
N MET A 140 -11.28 -13.88 12.25
CA MET A 140 -10.66 -14.00 10.93
C MET A 140 -10.96 -12.80 10.03
N ALA A 141 -12.16 -12.22 10.15
CA ALA A 141 -12.51 -11.01 9.41
C ALA A 141 -11.64 -9.81 9.84
N ALA A 142 -11.42 -9.64 11.15
CA ALA A 142 -10.56 -8.59 11.68
C ALA A 142 -9.08 -8.80 11.31
N GLU A 143 -8.59 -10.04 11.30
CA GLU A 143 -7.24 -10.37 10.85
C GLU A 143 -7.04 -10.07 9.35
N LEU A 144 -8.04 -10.42 8.52
CA LEU A 144 -8.01 -10.11 7.08
C LEU A 144 -8.06 -8.61 6.83
N GLU A 145 -8.92 -7.89 7.54
CA GLU A 145 -9.00 -6.43 7.48
C GLU A 145 -7.67 -5.78 7.82
N GLU A 146 -7.05 -6.18 8.95
CA GLU A 146 -5.74 -5.66 9.36
C GLU A 146 -4.64 -5.99 8.34
N TYR A 147 -4.67 -7.19 7.78
CA TYR A 147 -3.74 -7.62 6.73
C TYR A 147 -3.87 -6.78 5.45
N LEU A 148 -5.10 -6.58 4.96
CA LEU A 148 -5.36 -5.78 3.76
C LEU A 148 -5.14 -4.28 4.01
N ALA A 149 -5.43 -3.79 5.21
CA ALA A 149 -5.14 -2.43 5.64
C ALA A 149 -3.63 -2.16 5.59
N TRP A 150 -2.83 -3.06 6.17
CA TRP A 150 -1.37 -2.96 6.11
C TRP A 150 -0.86 -2.85 4.68
N TRP A 151 -1.30 -3.74 3.78
CA TRP A 151 -0.82 -3.73 2.40
C TRP A 151 -1.30 -2.52 1.60
N THR A 152 -2.55 -2.09 1.80
CA THR A 152 -3.09 -0.87 1.17
C THR A 152 -2.29 0.37 1.57
N ILE A 153 -2.10 0.58 2.88
CA ILE A 153 -1.37 1.73 3.41
C ILE A 153 0.10 1.66 2.98
N LYS A 154 0.72 0.47 3.01
CA LYS A 154 2.09 0.28 2.55
C LYS A 154 2.25 0.55 1.05
N GLY A 155 1.23 0.28 0.24
CA GLY A 155 1.18 0.65 -1.16
C GLY A 155 1.19 2.16 -1.39
N TYR A 156 0.35 2.89 -0.64
CA TYR A 156 0.34 4.35 -0.67
C TYR A 156 1.72 4.91 -0.27
N ALA A 157 2.24 4.43 0.86
CA ALA A 157 3.56 4.79 1.36
C ALA A 157 4.69 4.46 0.37
N LEU A 158 4.60 3.32 -0.34
CA LEU A 158 5.56 2.94 -1.36
C LEU A 158 5.66 4.00 -2.45
N ARG A 159 4.53 4.55 -2.93
CA ARG A 159 4.54 5.61 -3.94
C ARG A 159 5.18 6.90 -3.40
N VAL A 160 4.88 7.27 -2.17
CA VAL A 160 5.49 8.43 -1.50
C VAL A 160 7.01 8.30 -1.49
N VAL A 161 7.54 7.17 -1.00
CA VAL A 161 8.98 6.98 -0.88
C VAL A 161 9.65 6.79 -2.24
N ASP A 162 8.93 6.26 -3.22
CA ASP A 162 9.45 6.10 -4.58
C ASP A 162 9.73 7.45 -5.26
N GLN A 163 9.08 8.53 -4.81
CA GLN A 163 9.37 9.90 -5.25
C GLN A 163 10.47 10.57 -4.45
N LEU A 164 10.55 10.28 -3.15
CA LEU A 164 11.47 10.95 -2.21
C LEU A 164 12.88 10.36 -2.23
N LEU A 165 12.99 9.05 -2.44
CA LEU A 165 14.26 8.36 -2.43
C LEU A 165 14.89 8.34 -3.84
N PRO A 166 16.20 8.63 -3.96
CA PRO A 166 16.91 8.62 -5.24
C PRO A 166 16.87 7.23 -5.90
N GLY A 167 17.00 7.19 -7.23
CA GLY A 167 16.83 5.98 -8.04
C GLY A 167 17.81 4.84 -7.73
N ASP A 168 19.00 5.16 -7.19
CA ASP A 168 20.11 4.22 -6.94
C ASP A 168 20.18 3.70 -5.50
N VAL A 169 19.09 3.83 -4.76
CA VAL A 169 18.97 3.24 -3.42
C VAL A 169 19.22 1.74 -3.50
N ALA A 170 20.09 1.24 -2.62
CA ALA A 170 20.37 -0.18 -2.47
C ALA A 170 19.06 -0.94 -2.35
N GLU A 171 18.84 -1.89 -3.27
CA GLU A 171 17.80 -2.90 -3.11
C GLU A 171 18.10 -3.62 -1.80
N ASP A 172 17.08 -3.84 -0.96
CA ASP A 172 17.25 -4.67 0.23
C ASP A 172 17.92 -5.97 -0.23
N PRO A 173 18.99 -6.42 0.44
CA PRO A 173 19.64 -7.67 0.06
C PRO A 173 18.55 -8.73 -0.01
N GLU A 174 18.53 -9.50 -1.11
CA GLU A 174 17.64 -10.65 -1.21
C GLU A 174 17.74 -11.44 0.10
N PRO A 175 16.62 -11.89 0.68
CA PRO A 175 16.68 -12.72 1.88
C PRO A 175 17.63 -13.87 1.54
N GLU A 176 18.77 -13.93 2.22
CA GLU A 176 19.68 -15.07 2.11
C GLU A 176 18.82 -16.30 2.32
N GLY A 177 18.67 -17.10 1.26
CA GLY A 177 17.96 -18.37 1.33
C GLY A 177 18.68 -19.18 2.39
N ASP A 178 18.09 -19.24 3.58
CA ASP A 178 18.60 -20.01 4.70
C ASP A 178 18.78 -21.43 4.17
N GLY A 179 20.04 -21.86 4.14
CA GLY A 179 20.41 -23.18 3.66
C GLY A 179 19.57 -24.22 4.39
N ALA A 180 18.66 -24.85 3.66
CA ALA A 180 17.90 -25.97 4.17
C ALA A 180 18.90 -27.07 4.63
N PRO A 181 18.62 -27.76 5.76
CA PRO A 181 19.49 -28.78 6.33
C PRO A 181 19.68 -30.00 5.42
#